data_AF-A0A101X9U8-F1
#
_entry.id   AF-A0A101X9U8-F1
#
_cell.length_a   1.000
_cell.length_b   1.000
_cell.length_c   1.000
_cell.angle_alpha   90.00
_cell.angle_beta   90.00
_cell.angle_gamma   90.00
#
_symmetry.space_group_name_H-M   'P 1'
#
loop_
_entity.id
_entity.type
_entity.pdbx_description
1 polymer ?
#
loop_
_entity_poly.entity_id
_entity_poly.type
_entity_poly.pdbx_seq_one_letter_code
_entity_poly.pdbx_strand_id
1 'polypeptide(L)'
;MYVAVAFYSPVHGEEYVERRFRDAARHLPEVLGPFKSADEAPEVRAKALLAVTLTGGTGVAVAEYARRLGVRSVVTLGFPEHNSAASSLSARSYLEAEGVRVWPVHCAPGEDCGEVAARARGIARAVALLTEPRVLLIGRRTAQADRFSAKFGGVVDVMDLDKFAEVVEGSEPDPEFISVFGVEEAAKIYAAFKSLGGYDGRRSLVSPTY
;
A
#
# COMPACT_ATOMS: atom_id res chain seq x y z
N MET A 1 -4.13 0.61 -3.35
CA MET A 1 -4.53 1.50 -2.24
C MET A 1 -4.52 0.69 -0.96
N TYR A 2 -4.00 1.21 0.15
CA TYR A 2 -4.12 0.59 1.47
C TYR A 2 -5.21 1.29 2.27
N VAL A 3 -5.69 0.66 3.35
CA VAL A 3 -6.51 1.30 4.39
C VAL A 3 -5.76 1.28 5.71
N ALA A 4 -5.85 2.34 6.51
CA ALA A 4 -5.33 2.37 7.88
C ALA A 4 -6.48 2.28 8.89
N VAL A 5 -6.40 1.34 9.83
CA VAL A 5 -7.46 1.08 10.82
C VAL A 5 -6.85 0.83 12.20
N ALA A 6 -7.39 1.48 13.23
CA ALA A 6 -6.95 1.34 14.60
C ALA A 6 -7.89 0.43 15.41
N PHE A 7 -7.30 -0.50 16.15
CA PHE A 7 -8.01 -1.43 17.03
C PHE A 7 -7.59 -1.25 18.49
N TYR A 8 -8.52 -1.48 19.41
CA TYR A 8 -8.27 -1.47 20.85
C TYR A 8 -9.07 -2.54 21.59
N SER A 9 -8.61 -2.91 22.79
CA SER A 9 -9.38 -3.71 23.74
C SER A 9 -10.04 -2.80 24.78
N PRO A 10 -11.34 -2.99 25.07
CA PRO A 10 -12.09 -2.12 25.99
C PRO A 10 -11.59 -2.19 27.44
N VAL A 11 -10.80 -3.22 27.80
CA VAL A 11 -10.26 -3.40 29.17
C VAL A 11 -9.28 -2.30 29.59
N HIS A 12 -8.78 -1.50 28.66
CA HIS A 12 -7.77 -0.46 28.92
C HIS A 12 -8.37 0.93 29.22
N GLY A 13 -9.70 1.06 29.22
CA GLY A 13 -10.42 2.30 29.55
C GLY A 13 -10.48 3.29 28.38
N GLU A 14 -11.61 4.00 28.28
CA GLU A 14 -11.92 4.88 27.14
C GLU A 14 -10.96 6.08 27.05
N GLU A 15 -10.64 6.73 28.17
CA GLU A 15 -9.74 7.89 28.19
C GLU A 15 -8.35 7.57 27.61
N TYR A 16 -7.80 6.40 27.96
CA TYR A 16 -6.52 5.95 27.42
C TYR A 16 -6.59 5.75 25.91
N VAL A 17 -7.64 5.04 25.46
CA VAL A 17 -7.87 4.71 24.05
C VAL A 17 -8.04 5.98 23.23
N GLU A 18 -8.83 6.93 23.69
CA GLU A 18 -9.03 8.22 23.01
C GLU A 18 -7.74 9.02 22.91
N ARG A 19 -6.93 9.05 23.98
CA ARG A 19 -5.62 9.71 23.94
C ARG A 19 -4.69 9.04 22.92
N ARG A 20 -4.56 7.72 22.95
CA ARG A 20 -3.69 6.98 22.02
C ARG A 20 -4.18 7.06 20.57
N PHE A 21 -5.48 7.04 20.35
CA PHE A 21 -6.02 7.23 19.01
C PHE A 21 -5.74 8.64 18.48
N ARG A 22 -5.90 9.68 19.32
CA ARG A 22 -5.50 11.05 18.93
C ARG A 22 -4.02 11.13 18.56
N ASP A 23 -3.14 10.49 19.32
CA ASP A 23 -1.71 10.45 18.99
C ASP A 23 -1.45 9.72 17.66
N ALA A 24 -2.08 8.57 17.44
CA ALA A 24 -1.99 7.84 16.18
C ALA A 24 -2.50 8.69 14.99
N ALA A 25 -3.64 9.36 15.14
CA ALA A 25 -4.25 10.21 14.12
C ALA A 25 -3.41 11.46 13.78
N ARG A 26 -2.59 11.97 14.72
CA ARG A 26 -1.63 13.05 14.40
C ARG A 26 -0.58 12.60 13.39
N HIS A 27 -0.16 11.34 13.45
CA HIS A 27 0.88 10.79 12.57
C HIS A 27 0.31 10.07 11.34
N LEU A 28 -0.92 9.57 11.43
CA LEU A 28 -1.67 8.89 10.38
C LEU A 28 -3.07 9.53 10.25
N PRO A 29 -3.20 10.72 9.64
CA PRO A 29 -4.48 11.42 9.55
C PRO A 29 -5.60 10.63 8.85
N GLU A 30 -5.23 9.65 8.02
CA GLU A 30 -6.15 8.76 7.32
C GLU A 30 -6.63 7.54 8.15
N VAL A 31 -6.16 7.37 9.39
CA VAL A 31 -6.50 6.21 10.22
C VAL A 31 -7.96 6.24 10.66
N LEU A 32 -8.68 5.14 10.44
CA LEU A 32 -10.07 4.96 10.87
C LEU A 32 -10.12 4.32 12.27
N GLY A 33 -11.14 4.67 13.06
CA GLY A 33 -11.41 4.05 14.36
C GLY A 33 -11.44 5.05 15.52
N PRO A 34 -11.12 4.61 16.75
CA PRO A 34 -10.66 3.26 17.12
C PRO A 34 -11.83 2.26 17.21
N PHE A 35 -11.62 1.02 16.77
CA PHE A 35 -12.65 -0.05 16.77
C PHE A 35 -12.33 -1.16 17.78
N LYS A 36 -13.36 -1.74 18.42
CA LYS A 36 -13.21 -2.84 19.39
C LYS A 36 -13.04 -4.19 18.71
N SER A 37 -13.64 -4.35 17.53
CA SER A 37 -13.67 -5.61 16.78
C SER A 37 -13.63 -5.34 15.28
N ALA A 38 -13.42 -6.41 14.49
CA ALA A 38 -13.53 -6.34 13.04
C ALA A 38 -14.91 -5.85 12.59
N ASP A 39 -15.98 -6.27 13.28
CA ASP A 39 -17.38 -5.96 12.93
C ASP A 39 -17.70 -4.46 12.97
N GLU A 40 -17.06 -3.70 13.86
CA GLU A 40 -17.25 -2.25 13.96
C GLU A 40 -16.50 -1.47 12.87
N ALA A 41 -15.45 -2.05 12.29
CA ALA A 41 -14.66 -1.39 11.26
C ALA A 41 -15.45 -1.35 9.92
N PRO A 42 -15.30 -0.31 9.09
CA PRO A 42 -16.03 -0.20 7.82
C PRO A 42 -15.53 -1.21 6.78
N GLU A 43 -16.41 -1.63 5.87
CA GLU A 43 -15.99 -2.38 4.70
C GLU A 43 -15.45 -1.43 3.63
N VAL A 44 -14.20 -1.64 3.22
CA VAL A 44 -13.55 -0.84 2.18
C VAL A 44 -12.77 -1.73 1.22
N ARG A 45 -12.65 -1.32 -0.04
CA ARG A 45 -11.79 -2.02 -0.98
C ARG A 45 -10.34 -1.59 -0.78
N ALA A 46 -9.49 -2.50 -0.31
CA ALA A 46 -8.06 -2.25 -0.14
C ALA A 46 -7.21 -3.40 -0.71
N LYS A 47 -5.97 -3.08 -1.11
CA LYS A 47 -4.96 -4.08 -1.52
C LYS A 47 -4.04 -4.47 -0.36
N ALA A 48 -3.99 -3.64 0.68
CA ALA A 48 -3.23 -3.89 1.90
C ALA A 48 -3.89 -3.20 3.09
N LEU A 49 -3.61 -3.68 4.29
CA LEU A 49 -4.07 -3.11 5.56
C LEU A 49 -2.88 -2.56 6.34
N LEU A 50 -3.01 -1.36 6.89
CA LEU A 50 -2.20 -0.84 7.99
C LEU A 50 -3.02 -0.92 9.27
N ALA A 51 -2.78 -1.93 10.10
CA ALA A 51 -3.47 -2.14 11.36
C ALA A 51 -2.71 -1.49 12.51
N VAL A 52 -3.28 -0.44 13.11
CA VAL A 52 -2.73 0.21 14.30
C VAL A 52 -3.26 -0.50 15.54
N THR A 53 -2.39 -1.17 16.28
CA THR A 53 -2.74 -1.80 17.55
C THR A 53 -2.52 -0.78 18.66
N LEU A 54 -3.58 -0.15 19.15
CA LEU A 54 -3.49 0.86 20.22
C LEU A 54 -3.24 0.23 21.59
N THR A 55 -3.65 -1.03 21.76
CA THR A 55 -3.55 -1.79 23.00
C THR A 55 -3.42 -3.30 22.76
N GLY A 56 -3.19 -4.04 23.85
CA GLY A 56 -3.19 -5.49 23.98
C GLY A 56 -4.50 -6.15 23.57
N GLY A 57 -4.45 -7.42 23.19
CA GLY A 57 -5.65 -8.23 22.91
C GLY A 57 -6.35 -7.93 21.58
N THR A 58 -5.72 -7.16 20.68
CA THR A 58 -6.33 -6.74 19.40
C THR A 58 -5.96 -7.63 18.22
N GLY A 59 -5.09 -8.63 18.44
CA GLY A 59 -4.55 -9.46 17.35
C GLY A 59 -5.61 -10.23 16.56
N VAL A 60 -6.65 -10.73 17.24
CA VAL A 60 -7.79 -11.44 16.61
C VAL A 60 -8.60 -10.48 15.74
N ALA A 61 -8.95 -9.29 16.26
CA ALA A 61 -9.70 -8.29 15.51
C ALA A 61 -8.97 -7.85 14.23
N VAL A 62 -7.63 -7.69 14.30
CA VAL A 62 -6.81 -7.41 13.11
C VAL A 62 -6.87 -8.56 12.10
N ALA A 63 -6.74 -9.81 12.55
CA ALA A 63 -6.75 -10.97 11.67
C ALA A 63 -8.12 -11.16 10.99
N GLU A 64 -9.22 -11.07 11.76
CA GLU A 64 -10.58 -11.16 11.24
C GLU A 64 -10.89 -10.06 10.23
N TYR A 65 -10.48 -8.82 10.54
CA TYR A 65 -10.71 -7.71 9.62
C TYR A 65 -9.91 -7.87 8.32
N ALA A 66 -8.64 -8.27 8.40
CA ALA A 66 -7.84 -8.55 7.20
C ALA A 66 -8.46 -9.66 6.33
N ARG A 67 -8.99 -10.72 6.96
CA ARG A 67 -9.70 -11.81 6.28
C ARG A 67 -10.96 -11.30 5.60
N ARG A 68 -11.76 -10.49 6.29
CA ARG A 68 -12.99 -9.89 5.74
C ARG A 68 -12.70 -8.99 4.54
N LEU A 69 -11.62 -8.22 4.60
CA LEU A 69 -11.18 -7.39 3.46
C LEU A 69 -10.58 -8.21 2.31
N GLY A 70 -10.24 -9.49 2.52
CA GLY A 70 -9.55 -10.32 1.54
C GLY A 70 -8.11 -9.86 1.23
N VAL A 71 -7.47 -9.11 2.14
CA VAL A 71 -6.11 -8.60 1.91
C VAL A 71 -5.06 -9.65 2.27
N ARG A 72 -4.03 -9.78 1.43
CA ARG A 72 -2.89 -10.70 1.65
C ARG A 72 -1.59 -10.01 2.08
N SER A 73 -1.68 -8.73 2.38
CA SER A 73 -0.56 -7.88 2.77
C SER A 73 -1.00 -6.98 3.93
N VAL A 74 -0.41 -7.16 5.12
CA VAL A 74 -0.78 -6.42 6.33
C VAL A 74 0.48 -5.82 6.96
N VAL A 75 0.44 -4.53 7.27
CA VAL A 75 1.43 -3.87 8.12
C VAL A 75 0.77 -3.66 9.46
N THR A 76 1.43 -4.02 10.56
CA THR A 76 0.93 -3.69 11.90
C THR A 76 1.79 -2.58 12.49
N LEU A 77 1.16 -1.66 13.24
CA LEU A 77 1.85 -0.61 13.97
C LEU A 77 1.45 -0.65 15.44
N GLY A 78 2.39 -1.03 16.30
CA GLY A 78 2.23 -0.95 17.75
C GLY A 78 2.87 0.31 18.31
N PHE A 79 2.13 1.04 19.14
CA PHE A 79 2.68 2.15 19.95
C PHE A 79 3.29 1.64 21.26
N PRO A 80 4.08 2.46 21.98
CA PRO A 80 4.61 2.07 23.29
C PRO A 80 3.50 1.72 24.28
N GLU A 81 3.85 0.87 25.26
CA GLU A 81 3.00 0.45 26.38
C GLU A 81 1.79 -0.44 26.01
N HIS A 82 1.11 -0.91 27.06
CA HIS A 82 -0.18 -1.61 26.98
C HIS A 82 -0.21 -2.78 26.00
N ASN A 83 0.90 -3.51 25.84
CA ASN A 83 1.01 -4.73 25.04
C ASN A 83 0.66 -4.59 23.55
N SER A 84 0.75 -3.38 22.99
CA SER A 84 0.52 -3.13 21.56
C SER A 84 1.49 -3.89 20.66
N ALA A 85 2.77 -3.98 21.03
CA ALA A 85 3.76 -4.80 20.32
C ALA A 85 3.38 -6.29 20.33
N ALA A 86 2.93 -6.80 21.49
CA ALA A 86 2.48 -8.18 21.62
C ALA A 86 1.23 -8.44 20.78
N SER A 87 0.28 -7.51 20.71
CA SER A 87 -0.88 -7.59 19.80
C SER A 87 -0.45 -7.65 18.34
N SER A 88 0.52 -6.82 17.93
CA SER A 88 1.07 -6.83 16.57
C SER A 88 1.70 -8.18 16.21
N LEU A 89 2.47 -8.78 17.12
CA LEU A 89 3.05 -10.12 16.92
C LEU A 89 2.00 -11.22 16.95
N SER A 90 0.98 -11.09 17.80
CA SER A 90 -0.15 -12.03 17.85
C SER A 90 -0.93 -12.00 16.54
N ALA A 91 -1.27 -10.80 16.02
CA ALA A 91 -1.90 -10.63 14.71
C ALA A 91 -1.08 -11.30 13.61
N ARG A 92 0.24 -11.07 13.61
CA ARG A 92 1.16 -11.71 12.67
C ARG A 92 1.05 -13.23 12.71
N SER A 93 1.05 -13.84 13.89
CA SER A 93 0.97 -15.30 14.02
C SER A 93 -0.33 -15.86 13.42
N TYR A 94 -1.47 -15.21 13.64
CA TYR A 94 -2.74 -15.64 13.04
C TYR A 94 -2.73 -15.49 11.52
N LEU A 95 -2.26 -14.35 11.03
CA LEU A 95 -2.25 -13.99 9.62
C LEU A 95 -1.27 -14.82 8.79
N GLU A 96 -0.05 -15.04 9.28
CA GLU A 96 0.94 -15.85 8.57
C GLU A 96 0.52 -17.32 8.47
N ALA A 97 -0.22 -17.84 9.45
CA ALA A 97 -0.83 -19.18 9.37
C ALA A 97 -1.85 -19.31 8.22
N GLU A 98 -2.42 -18.20 7.77
CA GLU A 98 -3.34 -18.12 6.62
C GLU A 98 -2.64 -17.68 5.31
N GLY A 99 -1.30 -17.63 5.30
CA GLY A 99 -0.52 -17.22 4.13
C GLY A 99 -0.56 -15.72 3.84
N VAL A 100 -1.01 -14.90 4.79
CA VAL A 100 -0.96 -13.44 4.71
C VAL A 100 0.44 -12.96 5.08
N ARG A 101 1.03 -12.09 4.26
CA ARG A 101 2.33 -11.48 4.57
C ARG A 101 2.15 -10.33 5.55
N VAL A 102 2.93 -10.35 6.63
CA VAL A 102 2.81 -9.35 7.70
C VAL A 102 4.15 -8.67 7.97
N TRP A 103 4.11 -7.34 8.06
CA TRP A 103 5.26 -6.51 8.45
C TRP A 103 4.96 -5.80 9.77
N PRO A 104 5.41 -6.35 10.91
CA PRO A 104 5.24 -5.68 12.19
C PRO A 104 6.21 -4.50 12.30
N VAL A 105 5.66 -3.35 12.67
CA VAL A 105 6.38 -2.14 13.01
C VAL A 105 5.97 -1.75 14.43
N HIS A 106 6.93 -1.33 15.25
CA HIS A 106 6.69 -0.93 16.62
C HIS A 106 7.48 0.35 16.92
N CYS A 107 6.81 1.33 17.51
CA CYS A 107 7.49 2.46 18.14
C CYS A 107 7.85 2.05 19.57
N ALA A 108 9.14 1.95 19.87
CA ALA A 108 9.62 1.64 21.21
C ALA A 108 9.51 2.86 22.14
N PRO A 109 9.47 2.66 23.47
CA PRO A 109 9.51 3.78 24.42
C PRO A 109 10.73 4.69 24.18
N GLY A 110 10.50 5.99 24.04
CA GLY A 110 11.55 7.00 23.79
C GLY A 110 11.89 7.24 22.33
N GLU A 111 11.31 6.49 21.37
CA GLU A 111 11.45 6.77 19.94
C GLU A 111 10.49 7.86 19.46
N ASP A 112 10.80 8.48 18.32
CA ASP A 112 9.86 9.32 17.58
C ASP A 112 8.83 8.45 16.87
N CYS A 113 7.67 8.26 17.50
CA CYS A 113 6.58 7.50 16.91
C CYS A 113 6.04 8.10 15.61
N GLY A 114 6.32 9.37 15.31
CA GLY A 114 5.99 10.00 14.03
C GLY A 114 6.80 9.42 12.88
N GLU A 115 8.12 9.27 13.04
CA GLU A 115 8.97 8.63 12.03
C GLU A 115 8.61 7.16 11.84
N VAL A 116 8.33 6.45 12.94
CA VAL A 116 7.94 5.03 12.91
C VAL A 116 6.59 4.85 12.19
N ALA A 117 5.62 5.71 12.47
CA ALA A 117 4.33 5.72 11.78
C ALA A 117 4.48 6.07 10.29
N ALA A 118 5.32 7.05 9.94
CA ALA A 118 5.64 7.40 8.56
C ALA A 118 6.28 6.22 7.80
N ARG A 119 7.18 5.47 8.46
CA ARG A 119 7.74 4.24 7.91
C ARG A 119 6.68 3.17 7.69
N ALA A 120 5.82 2.91 8.68
CA ALA A 120 4.73 1.94 8.55
C ALA A 120 3.79 2.30 7.39
N ARG A 121 3.44 3.59 7.26
CA ARG A 121 2.68 4.14 6.12
C ARG A 121 3.39 3.92 4.79
N GLY A 122 4.70 4.18 4.72
CA GLY A 122 5.52 3.96 3.54
C GLY A 122 5.51 2.50 3.09
N ILE A 123 5.67 1.57 4.03
CA ILE A 123 5.57 0.12 3.77
C ILE A 123 4.16 -0.22 3.26
N ALA A 124 3.11 0.22 3.95
CA ALA A 124 1.72 -0.06 3.57
C ALA A 124 1.40 0.43 2.15
N ARG A 125 1.87 1.63 1.79
CA ARG A 125 1.77 2.18 0.44
C ARG A 125 2.53 1.34 -0.58
N ALA A 126 3.78 0.99 -0.29
CA ALA A 126 4.61 0.20 -1.19
C ALA A 126 4.01 -1.18 -1.46
N VAL A 127 3.60 -1.91 -0.41
CA VAL A 127 3.01 -3.24 -0.58
C VAL A 127 1.67 -3.17 -1.31
N ALA A 128 0.87 -2.12 -1.10
CA ALA A 128 -0.38 -1.92 -1.83
C ALA A 128 -0.17 -1.61 -3.32
N LEU A 129 0.93 -0.96 -3.69
CA LEU A 129 1.31 -0.72 -5.09
C LEU A 129 1.83 -2.00 -5.76
N LEU A 130 2.59 -2.80 -5.01
CA LEU A 130 3.17 -4.06 -5.48
C LEU A 130 2.20 -5.25 -5.46
N THR A 131 1.00 -5.08 -4.91
CA THR A 131 -0.05 -6.09 -4.93
C THR A 131 -0.82 -5.96 -6.24
N GLU A 132 -0.78 -7.01 -7.08
CA GLU A 132 -1.43 -7.05 -8.40
C GLU A 132 -1.05 -5.82 -9.27
N PRO A 133 0.25 -5.65 -9.56
CA PRO A 133 0.72 -4.55 -10.39
C PRO A 133 0.28 -4.75 -11.84
N ARG A 134 0.05 -3.65 -12.56
CA ARG A 134 -0.11 -3.66 -14.02
C ARG A 134 1.14 -3.10 -14.64
N VAL A 135 1.72 -3.81 -15.60
CA VAL A 135 2.97 -3.44 -16.27
C VAL A 135 2.75 -3.50 -17.76
N LEU A 136 3.20 -2.48 -18.48
CA LEU A 136 3.29 -2.50 -19.93
C LEU A 136 4.71 -2.91 -20.33
N LEU A 137 4.83 -4.02 -21.06
CA LEU A 137 6.07 -4.46 -21.68
C LEU A 137 6.09 -4.01 -23.14
N ILE A 138 7.04 -3.15 -23.49
CA ILE A 138 7.27 -2.74 -24.88
C ILE A 138 8.23 -3.73 -25.53
N GLY A 139 7.83 -4.30 -26.67
CA GLY A 139 8.52 -5.35 -27.39
C GLY A 139 7.75 -6.66 -27.36
N ARG A 140 8.47 -7.79 -27.24
CA ARG A 140 7.88 -9.13 -27.31
C ARG A 140 7.63 -9.72 -25.93
N ARG A 141 6.55 -10.51 -25.80
CA ARG A 141 6.27 -11.25 -24.56
C ARG A 141 7.41 -12.22 -24.25
N THR A 142 7.85 -12.24 -22.98
CA THR A 142 8.94 -13.08 -22.50
C THR A 142 8.47 -14.03 -21.39
N ALA A 143 9.22 -15.10 -21.12
CA ALA A 143 8.96 -15.99 -19.99
C ALA A 143 9.03 -15.25 -18.63
N GLN A 144 9.80 -14.17 -18.56
CA GLN A 144 9.89 -13.30 -17.39
C GLN A 144 8.57 -12.56 -17.13
N ALA A 145 7.84 -12.15 -18.18
CA ALA A 145 6.51 -11.57 -18.04
C ALA A 145 5.53 -12.55 -17.39
N ASP A 146 5.54 -13.82 -17.82
CA ASP A 146 4.67 -14.84 -17.25
C ASP A 146 5.04 -15.17 -15.80
N ARG A 147 6.34 -15.27 -15.50
CA ARG A 147 6.84 -15.45 -14.12
C ARG A 147 6.48 -14.28 -13.21
N PHE A 148 6.52 -13.05 -13.73
CA PHE A 148 6.13 -11.86 -12.99
C PHE A 148 4.64 -11.91 -12.62
N SER A 149 3.78 -12.18 -13.59
CA SER A 149 2.33 -12.31 -13.36
C SER A 149 2.02 -13.39 -12.33
N ALA A 150 2.65 -14.57 -12.45
CA ALA A 150 2.47 -15.67 -11.51
C ALA A 150 2.94 -15.32 -10.08
N LYS A 151 4.08 -14.63 -9.94
CA LYS A 151 4.68 -14.31 -8.63
C LYS A 151 3.96 -13.17 -7.91
N PHE A 152 3.56 -12.13 -8.64
CA PHE A 152 3.02 -10.90 -8.06
C PHE A 152 1.50 -10.78 -8.19
N GLY A 153 0.85 -11.74 -8.87
CA GLY A 153 -0.56 -11.64 -9.25
C GLY A 153 -0.83 -10.46 -10.19
N GLY A 154 0.21 -9.97 -10.86
CA GLY A 154 0.15 -8.80 -11.72
C GLY A 154 -0.34 -9.14 -13.13
N VAL A 155 -0.66 -8.10 -13.89
CA VAL A 155 -0.99 -8.18 -15.32
C VAL A 155 0.16 -7.56 -16.11
N VAL A 156 0.64 -8.28 -17.12
CA VAL A 156 1.61 -7.77 -18.08
C VAL A 156 0.94 -7.64 -19.44
N ASP A 157 0.66 -6.39 -19.81
CA ASP A 157 0.20 -5.99 -21.13
C ASP A 157 1.42 -5.85 -22.05
N VAL A 158 1.30 -6.22 -23.33
CA VAL A 158 2.42 -6.20 -24.28
C VAL A 158 2.08 -5.26 -25.44
N MET A 159 3.00 -4.37 -25.78
CA MET A 159 2.90 -3.46 -26.92
C MET A 159 4.11 -3.67 -27.82
N ASP A 160 3.88 -3.91 -29.11
CA ASP A 160 4.98 -4.04 -30.06
C ASP A 160 5.80 -2.76 -30.17
N LEU A 161 7.09 -2.92 -30.47
CA LEU A 161 8.03 -1.79 -30.53
C LEU A 161 7.62 -0.78 -31.61
N ASP A 162 7.15 -1.26 -32.77
CA ASP A 162 6.72 -0.41 -33.88
C ASP A 162 5.50 0.43 -33.49
N LYS A 163 4.53 -0.17 -32.80
CA LYS A 163 3.38 0.55 -32.25
C LYS A 163 3.80 1.60 -31.22
N PHE A 164 4.80 1.31 -30.40
CA PHE A 164 5.34 2.30 -29.47
C PHE A 164 6.05 3.45 -30.20
N ALA A 165 6.78 3.15 -31.29
CA ALA A 165 7.43 4.16 -32.12
C ALA A 165 6.41 5.15 -32.71
N GLU A 166 5.25 4.66 -33.18
CA GLU A 166 4.15 5.52 -33.64
C GLU A 166 3.66 6.48 -32.54
N VAL A 167 3.56 6.01 -31.28
CA VAL A 167 3.18 6.86 -30.14
C VAL A 167 4.24 7.93 -29.87
N VAL A 168 5.52 7.58 -29.97
CA VAL A 168 6.65 8.53 -29.80
C VAL A 168 6.63 9.58 -30.91
N GLU A 169 6.42 9.17 -32.16
CA GLU A 169 6.38 10.08 -33.30
C GLU A 169 5.26 11.13 -33.14
N GLY A 170 4.08 10.68 -32.70
CA GLY A 170 2.91 11.55 -32.46
C GLY A 170 2.93 12.32 -31.14
N SER A 171 3.94 12.16 -30.29
CA SER A 171 4.05 12.87 -29.01
C SER A 171 4.85 14.17 -29.16
N GLU A 172 4.34 15.28 -28.63
CA GLU A 172 5.14 16.50 -28.48
C GLU A 172 6.22 16.33 -27.40
N PRO A 173 7.42 16.92 -27.56
CA PRO A 173 8.47 16.84 -26.55
C PRO A 173 8.01 17.37 -25.17
N ASP A 174 8.26 16.61 -24.11
CA ASP A 174 7.92 17.03 -22.74
C ASP A 174 8.75 18.26 -22.30
N PRO A 175 8.11 19.41 -22.00
CA PRO A 175 8.83 20.65 -21.73
C PRO A 175 9.59 20.62 -20.40
N GLU A 176 9.09 19.89 -19.41
CA GLU A 176 9.76 19.71 -18.12
C GLU A 176 11.04 18.89 -18.31
N PHE A 177 10.97 17.80 -19.07
CA PHE A 177 12.12 16.97 -19.40
C PHE A 177 13.18 17.76 -20.17
N ILE A 178 12.77 18.55 -21.18
CA ILE A 178 13.69 19.44 -21.92
C ILE A 178 14.38 20.42 -20.96
N SER A 179 13.65 21.03 -20.02
CA SER A 179 14.22 22.01 -19.10
C SER A 179 15.34 21.43 -18.22
N VAL A 180 15.28 20.14 -17.90
CA VAL A 180 16.23 19.44 -17.03
C VAL A 180 17.38 18.83 -17.82
N PHE A 181 17.08 18.20 -18.97
CA PHE A 181 18.03 17.34 -19.68
C PHE A 181 18.47 17.88 -21.04
N GLY A 182 17.70 18.78 -21.66
CA GLY A 182 18.04 19.41 -22.93
C GLY A 182 18.07 18.47 -24.15
N VAL A 183 17.45 17.28 -24.06
CA VAL A 183 17.43 16.28 -25.15
C VAL A 183 15.99 16.10 -25.65
N GLU A 184 15.71 16.57 -26.86
CA GLU A 184 14.36 16.62 -27.45
C GLU A 184 13.82 15.21 -27.76
N GLU A 185 14.64 14.33 -28.35
CA GLU A 185 14.22 12.97 -28.71
C GLU A 185 13.84 12.17 -27.46
N ALA A 186 14.64 12.30 -26.39
CA ALA A 186 14.35 11.67 -25.10
C ALA A 186 13.09 12.26 -24.45
N ALA A 187 12.83 13.56 -24.65
CA ALA A 187 11.61 14.21 -24.17
C ALA A 187 10.35 13.71 -24.89
N LYS A 188 10.41 13.41 -26.20
CA LYS A 188 9.31 12.75 -26.92
C LYS A 188 9.03 11.35 -26.39
N ILE A 189 10.08 10.56 -26.16
CA ILE A 189 9.96 9.21 -25.56
C ILE A 189 9.32 9.30 -24.17
N TYR A 190 9.75 10.24 -23.35
CA TYR A 190 9.19 10.45 -22.02
C TYR A 190 7.71 10.89 -22.07
N ALA A 191 7.35 11.77 -23.00
CA ALA A 191 5.96 12.16 -23.24
C ALA A 191 5.09 10.96 -23.65
N ALA A 192 5.59 10.09 -24.52
CA ALA A 192 4.91 8.84 -24.90
C ALA A 192 4.69 7.92 -23.69
N PHE A 193 5.66 7.78 -22.79
CA PHE A 193 5.46 7.03 -21.55
C PHE A 193 4.40 7.65 -20.63
N LYS A 194 4.36 8.98 -20.51
CA LYS A 194 3.32 9.70 -19.75
C LYS A 194 1.93 9.48 -20.36
N SER A 195 1.80 9.58 -21.68
CA SER A 195 0.51 9.46 -22.39
C SER A 195 -0.11 8.07 -22.26
N LEU A 196 0.70 7.03 -22.13
CA LEU A 196 0.28 5.65 -21.87
C LEU A 196 -0.16 5.39 -20.42
N GLY A 197 -0.34 6.44 -19.62
CA GLY A 197 -0.91 6.36 -18.28
C GLY A 197 0.11 6.32 -17.16
N GLY A 198 1.35 6.77 -17.42
CA GLY A 198 2.34 7.19 -16.42
C GLY A 198 2.67 6.17 -15.33
N TYR A 199 3.96 5.80 -15.24
CA TYR A 199 4.48 5.00 -14.13
C TYR A 199 4.69 5.87 -12.86
N ASP A 200 3.77 6.77 -12.54
CA ASP A 200 3.78 7.72 -11.41
C ASP A 200 2.71 7.41 -10.35
N GLY A 201 2.01 6.27 -10.48
CA GLY A 201 1.18 5.72 -9.42
C GLY A 201 -0.07 6.55 -9.08
N ARG A 202 -0.48 7.47 -9.96
CA ARG A 202 -1.79 8.13 -9.95
C ARG A 202 -2.56 7.71 -11.19
N ARG A 203 -3.71 7.06 -10.99
CA ARG A 203 -4.64 6.58 -12.03
C ARG A 203 -4.95 7.67 -13.08
N SER A 204 -5.06 7.25 -14.34
CA SER A 204 -6.19 7.64 -15.18
C SER A 204 -6.88 6.39 -15.75
N LEU A 205 -8.20 6.39 -15.60
CA LEU A 205 -9.14 5.43 -16.18
C LEU A 205 -9.29 5.78 -17.65
N VAL A 206 -8.58 5.09 -18.53
CA VAL A 206 -9.05 4.87 -19.90
C VAL A 206 -8.59 3.46 -20.28
N SER A 207 -9.53 2.52 -20.33
CA SER A 207 -9.31 1.31 -21.12
C SER A 207 -9.20 1.79 -22.57
N PRO A 208 -8.10 1.56 -23.30
CA PRO A 208 -8.23 1.50 -24.72
C PRO A 208 -8.93 0.17 -25.01
N THR A 209 -10.19 0.26 -25.42
CA THR A 209 -10.73 -0.74 -26.34
C THR A 209 -9.80 -0.77 -27.56
N TYR A 210 -8.96 -1.79 -27.62
CA TYR A 210 -8.39 -2.32 -28.86
C TYR A 210 -9.11 -3.62 -29.17
#